data_AF-A0A6L9XTX5-F1
#
_entry.id   AF-A0A6L9XTX5-F1
#
_cell.length_a   1.000
_cell.length_b   1.000
_cell.length_c   1.000
_cell.angle_alpha   90.00
_cell.angle_beta   90.00
_cell.angle_gamma   90.00
#
_symmetry.space_group_name_H-M   'P 1'
#
loop_
_entity.id
_entity.type
_entity.pdbx_description
1 polymer ?
#
loop_
_entity_poly.entity_id
_entity_poly.type
_entity_poly.pdbx_seq_one_letter_code
_entity_poly.pdbx_strand_id
1 'polypeptide(L)'
;MARNTGHTGKQQLAARAAEWLDDKLVPVLGPPPLGPYGADDPQPEAHTSCPICGEPLAQHRLERDGEHSYLHCPNGSGVFETGRAA
;
A
#
# COMPACT_ATOMS: atom_id res chain seq x y z
N MET A 1 10.53 -19.23 1.99
CA MET A 1 10.27 -17.89 1.47
C MET A 1 11.56 -17.10 1.52
N ALA A 2 12.15 -16.80 0.36
CA ALA A 2 13.42 -16.08 0.27
C ALA A 2 13.16 -14.58 0.47
N ARG A 3 13.78 -13.98 1.48
CA ARG A 3 13.79 -12.52 1.65
C ARG A 3 14.79 -11.96 0.64
N ASN A 4 14.36 -11.08 -0.26
CA ASN A 4 15.30 -10.32 -1.07
C ASN A 4 16.07 -9.39 -0.11
N THR A 5 17.39 -9.54 -0.06
CA THR A 5 18.29 -8.59 0.61
C THR A 5 19.39 -8.24 -0.38
N GLY A 6 19.13 -7.21 -1.19
CA GLY A 6 20.07 -6.75 -2.20
C GLY A 6 19.95 -5.26 -2.44
N HIS A 7 20.32 -4.45 -1.44
CA HIS A 7 20.53 -3.02 -1.70
C HIS A 7 21.90 -2.83 -2.33
N THR A 8 21.93 -2.45 -3.60
CA THR A 8 23.18 -2.11 -4.30
C THR A 8 23.81 -0.86 -3.66
N GLY A 9 25.13 -0.70 -3.64
CA GLY A 9 25.79 0.43 -2.97
C GLY A 9 25.26 1.82 -3.35
N LYS A 10 24.77 2.00 -4.58
CA LYS A 10 24.08 3.24 -5.02
C LYS A 10 22.76 3.49 -4.27
N GLN A 11 21.98 2.45 -3.99
CA GLN A 11 20.73 2.55 -3.22
C GLN A 11 21.00 2.89 -1.75
N GLN A 12 22.08 2.34 -1.18
CA GLN A 12 22.51 2.70 0.18
C GLN A 12 22.93 4.17 0.26
N LEU A 13 23.69 4.67 -0.72
CA LEU A 13 24.08 6.09 -0.79
C LEU A 13 22.86 7.01 -0.92
N ALA A 14 21.89 6.65 -1.76
CA ALA A 14 20.65 7.41 -1.90
C ALA A 14 19.84 7.47 -0.59
N ALA A 15 19.74 6.35 0.13
CA ALA A 15 19.07 6.31 1.44
C ALA A 15 19.76 7.23 2.46
N ARG A 16 21.09 7.20 2.55
CA ARG A 16 21.86 8.07 3.45
C ARG A 16 21.71 9.56 3.12
N ALA A 17 21.64 9.89 1.83
CA ALA A 17 21.41 11.27 1.40
C ALA A 17 20.01 11.77 1.76
N ALA A 18 18.99 10.92 1.64
CA ALA A 18 17.63 11.23 2.07
C ALA A 18 17.56 11.44 3.59
N GLU A 19 18.17 10.54 4.38
CA GLU A 19 18.23 10.67 5.84
C GLU A 19 18.92 11.99 6.28
N TRP A 20 20.05 12.34 5.64
CA TRP A 20 20.74 13.61 5.91
C TRP A 20 19.88 14.82 5.58
N LEU A 21 19.09 14.75 4.51
CA LEU A 21 18.21 15.83 4.11
C LEU A 21 17.06 16.00 5.12
N ASP A 22 16.45 14.91 5.56
CA ASP A 22 15.40 14.92 6.58
C ASP A 22 15.92 15.51 7.90
N ASP A 23 17.12 15.13 8.34
CA ASP A 23 17.77 15.68 9.55
C ASP A 23 17.95 17.21 9.50
N LYS A 24 18.10 17.78 8.30
CA LYS A 24 18.23 19.23 8.11
C LYS A 24 16.89 19.94 7.93
N LEU A 25 15.93 19.30 7.28
CA LEU A 25 14.67 19.93 6.92
C LEU A 25 13.61 19.83 8.02
N VAL A 26 13.50 18.69 8.71
CA VAL A 26 12.46 18.45 9.73
C VAL A 26 12.47 19.50 10.86
N PRO A 27 13.63 19.95 11.40
CA PRO A 27 13.64 21.00 12.42
C PRO A 27 13.10 22.36 11.95
N VAL A 28 13.13 22.63 10.64
CA VAL A 28 12.71 23.91 10.05
C VAL A 28 11.27 23.85 9.55
N LEU A 29 10.90 22.75 8.89
CA LEU A 29 9.60 22.58 8.24
C LEU A 29 8.57 21.84 9.13
N GLY A 30 9.05 21.11 10.12
CA GLY A 30 8.25 20.16 10.90
C GLY A 30 8.05 18.83 10.18
N PRO A 31 7.44 17.84 10.87
CA PRO A 31 7.03 16.59 10.24
C PRO A 31 5.94 16.86 9.19
N PRO A 32 5.83 16.02 8.15
CA PRO A 32 4.77 16.15 7.16
C PRO A 32 3.41 16.06 7.87
N PRO A 33 2.45 16.97 7.58
CA PRO A 33 1.11 16.85 8.12
C PRO A 33 0.51 15.55 7.58
N LEU A 34 0.15 14.64 8.50
CA LEU A 34 -0.76 13.55 8.15
C LEU A 34 -2.04 14.23 7.66
N GLY A 35 -2.54 13.83 6.49
CA GLY A 35 -3.76 14.39 5.93
C GLY A 35 -4.95 14.28 6.89
N PRO A 36 -6.16 14.74 6.52
CA PRO A 36 -7.31 14.72 7.42
C PRO A 36 -7.61 13.32 7.99
N TYR A 37 -7.11 12.27 7.33
CA TYR A 37 -7.11 10.88 7.75
C TYR A 37 -6.11 10.61 8.88
N GLY A 38 -6.50 10.97 10.10
CA GLY A 38 -5.83 10.52 11.32
C GLY A 38 -6.08 9.04 11.60
N ALA A 39 -5.33 8.46 12.55
CA ALA A 39 -5.61 7.10 13.05
C ALA A 39 -6.99 6.97 13.71
N ASP A 40 -7.54 8.10 14.19
CA ASP A 40 -8.87 8.23 14.78
C ASP A 40 -9.96 8.59 13.75
N ASP A 41 -9.60 8.81 12.49
CA ASP A 41 -10.60 9.11 11.47
C ASP A 41 -11.49 7.89 11.28
N PRO A 42 -12.82 8.04 11.18
CA PRO A 42 -13.71 6.91 11.00
C PRO A 42 -13.23 6.10 9.80
N GLN A 43 -12.80 4.87 10.05
CA GLN A 43 -12.42 3.98 8.96
C GLN A 43 -13.61 3.98 8.00
N PRO A 44 -13.42 4.32 6.70
CA PRO A 44 -14.53 4.43 5.77
C PRO A 44 -15.41 3.20 5.93
N GLU A 45 -16.71 3.44 6.12
CA GLU A 45 -17.70 2.41 6.38
C GLU A 45 -17.39 1.21 5.47
N ALA A 46 -17.30 0.01 6.04
CA ALA A 46 -16.98 -1.23 5.35
C ALA A 46 -18.08 -1.67 4.34
N HIS A 47 -18.82 -0.71 3.81
CA HIS A 47 -19.82 -0.82 2.77
C HIS A 47 -19.22 -0.46 1.41
N THR A 48 -18.00 -0.91 1.14
CA THR A 48 -17.46 -0.85 -0.22
C THR A 48 -18.02 -2.03 -0.99
N SER A 49 -19.09 -1.80 -1.76
CA SER A 49 -19.46 -2.71 -2.85
C SER A 49 -18.30 -2.79 -3.83
N CYS A 50 -17.98 -3.99 -4.32
CA CYS A 50 -16.97 -4.15 -5.35
C CYS A 50 -17.36 -3.34 -6.59
N PRO A 51 -16.50 -2.46 -7.12
CA PRO A 51 -16.84 -1.60 -8.26
C PRO A 51 -16.99 -2.38 -9.57
N ILE A 52 -16.61 -3.67 -9.59
CA ILE A 52 -16.71 -4.54 -10.77
C ILE A 52 -18.02 -5.34 -10.74
N CYS A 53 -18.28 -6.03 -9.63
CA CYS A 53 -19.37 -7.00 -9.55
C CYS A 53 -20.55 -6.53 -8.69
N GLY A 54 -20.39 -5.44 -7.94
CA GLY A 54 -21.41 -4.86 -7.05
C GLY A 54 -21.56 -5.57 -5.70
N GLU A 55 -21.07 -6.80 -5.56
CA GLU A 55 -21.17 -7.57 -4.31
C GLU A 55 -20.29 -7.00 -3.19
N PRO A 56 -20.65 -7.19 -1.91
CA PRO A 56 -19.83 -6.78 -0.78
C PRO A 56 -18.40 -7.31 -0.89
N LEU A 57 -17.40 -6.44 -0.71
CA LEU A 57 -15.99 -6.81 -0.82
C LEU A 57 -15.60 -7.95 0.15
N ALA A 58 -16.27 -8.04 1.30
CA ALA A 58 -16.11 -9.11 2.28
C ALA A 58 -16.40 -10.53 1.74
N GLN A 59 -17.13 -10.65 0.63
CA GLN A 59 -17.43 -11.93 -0.03
C GLN A 59 -16.35 -12.34 -1.04
N HIS A 60 -15.38 -11.47 -1.34
CA HIS A 60 -14.33 -11.75 -2.32
C HIS A 60 -13.21 -12.57 -1.69
N ARG A 61 -12.58 -13.43 -2.50
CA ARG A 61 -11.36 -14.14 -2.08
C ARG A 61 -10.15 -13.33 -2.53
N LEU A 62 -9.27 -13.00 -1.59
CA LEU A 62 -7.99 -12.37 -1.85
C LEU A 62 -6.91 -13.45 -2.01
N GLU A 63 -6.22 -13.43 -3.15
CA GLU A 63 -5.06 -14.26 -3.44
C GLU A 63 -3.83 -13.38 -3.55
N ARG A 64 -2.70 -13.86 -3.04
CA ARG A 64 -1.41 -13.16 -3.06
C ARG A 64 -0.39 -14.07 -3.74
N ASP A 65 0.18 -13.63 -4.85
CA ASP A 65 1.25 -14.32 -5.56
C ASP A 65 2.44 -13.40 -5.75
N GLY A 66 3.46 -13.59 -4.90
CA GLY A 66 4.64 -12.72 -4.87
C GLY A 66 4.27 -11.26 -4.63
N GLU A 67 4.59 -10.40 -5.60
CA GLU A 67 4.24 -8.97 -5.59
C GLU A 67 2.80 -8.71 -6.01
N HIS A 68 2.06 -9.68 -6.57
CA HIS A 68 0.73 -9.45 -7.10
C HIS A 68 -0.36 -9.83 -6.09
N SER A 69 -1.42 -9.01 -6.05
CA SER A 69 -2.62 -9.30 -5.27
C SER A 69 -3.82 -9.41 -6.21
N TYR A 70 -4.55 -10.51 -6.17
CA TYR A 70 -5.74 -10.74 -6.99
C TYR A 70 -6.99 -10.81 -6.10
N LEU A 71 -8.06 -10.12 -6.50
CA LEU A 71 -9.39 -10.29 -5.91
C LEU A 71 -10.27 -11.11 -6.86
N HIS A 72 -10.85 -12.18 -6.33
CA HIS A 72 -11.76 -13.05 -7.05
C HIS A 72 -13.22 -12.72 -6.69
N CYS A 73 -14.01 -12.35 -7.71
CA CYS A 73 -15.43 -12.06 -7.54
C CYS A 73 -16.25 -13.33 -7.24
N PRO A 74 -17.23 -13.29 -6.32
CA PRO A 74 -18.00 -14.47 -5.91
C PRO A 74 -18.95 -14.99 -7.00
N ASN A 75 -19.39 -14.13 -7.92
CA ASN A 75 -20.29 -14.46 -9.02
C ASN A 75 -19.57 -14.83 -10.33
N GLY A 76 -18.24 -14.98 -10.30
CA GLY A 76 -17.45 -15.35 -11.48
C GLY A 76 -17.29 -14.24 -12.52
N SER A 77 -17.63 -12.98 -12.20
CA SER A 77 -17.35 -11.82 -13.07
C SER A 77 -15.85 -11.48 -13.07
N GLY A 78 -15.02 -12.31 -13.71
CA GLY A 78 -13.60 -12.06 -14.01
C GLY A 78 -12.64 -11.92 -12.80
N VAL A 79 -11.34 -12.08 -13.06
CA VAL A 79 -10.25 -11.83 -12.11
C VAL A 79 -9.71 -10.42 -12.37
N PHE A 80 -9.58 -9.60 -11.32
CA PHE A 80 -8.97 -8.27 -11.42
C PHE A 80 -7.67 -8.23 -10.61
N GLU A 81 -6.59 -7.76 -11.23
CA GLU A 81 -5.30 -7.55 -10.57
C GLU A 81 -5.38 -6.30 -9.69
N THR A 82 -5.45 -6.50 -8.39
CA THR A 82 -5.48 -5.43 -7.38
C THR A 82 -4.06 -5.05 -6.96
N GLY A 83 -3.29 -4.54 -7.92
CA GLY A 83 -2.03 -3.86 -7.65
C GLY A 83 -0.83 -4.75 -7.29
N ARG A 84 0.33 -4.11 -7.37
CA ARG A 84 1.67 -4.66 -7.12
C ARG A 84 2.17 -4.17 -5.75
N ALA A 85 2.47 -5.07 -4.84
CA ALA A 85 3.16 -4.75 -3.59
C ALA A 85 4.63 -4.44 -3.91
N ALA A 86 5.05 -3.22 -3.58
CA ALA A 86 6.43 -2.75 -3.65
C ALA A 86 7.23 -3.15 -2.40
#